data_AF-A0A7W1CGQ4-F1
#
_entry.id   AF-A0A7W1CGQ4-F1
#
_cell.length_a   1.000
_cell.length_b   1.000
_cell.length_c   1.000
_cell.angle_alpha   90.00
_cell.angle_beta   90.00
_cell.angle_gamma   90.00
#
_symmetry.space_group_name_H-M   'P 1'
#
loop_
_entity.id
_entity.type
_entity.pdbx_description
1 polymer ?
#
loop_
_entity_poly.entity_id
_entity_poly.type
_entity_poly.pdbx_seq_one_letter_code
_entity_poly.pdbx_strand_id
1 'polypeptide(L)'
;MEKRGKGSSWNLLVDTDAKVKSFDFLKLFKENLIEHGHLKSEYVPLLFDFLNQTNTFEETLSEIENQLQSNQNTIVLNLQKNCLKLTVKELTFEDQKQILKEIDKDLNTIIHDSPQFSEFQNDVKGILTGLVKQNVSKENYNKFTIEDTDHYMDLFLSGTEVAGSCLRINGDPSFNKCLIAYVFDGKNRLLAVKDKDGKIIARSLLRILWDDKEKKPILFMGRVYPSLVDPKLEQGLVDFAVKRAKKMHLTLLMQDATKPRYTNPVFSFGSLDFIPYEYSDSASTSRVTIGKFTIDSSNIVFSPQGQNVIGTAAQIQEVLDKIKLISE
;
A
#
# COMPACT_ATOMS: atom_id res chain seq x y z
N MET A 1 -8.11 2.77 -34.26
CA MET A 1 -8.65 2.14 -33.03
C MET A 1 -8.34 0.65 -33.10
N GLU A 2 -7.17 0.23 -32.63
CA GLU A 2 -6.85 -1.19 -32.49
C GLU A 2 -7.77 -1.84 -31.47
N LYS A 3 -8.23 -3.05 -31.77
CA LYS A 3 -9.06 -3.86 -30.87
C LYS A 3 -8.19 -4.21 -29.66
N ARG A 4 -8.39 -3.49 -28.56
CA ARG A 4 -7.84 -3.84 -27.24
C ARG A 4 -8.12 -5.33 -26.98
N GLY A 5 -7.07 -6.10 -26.67
CA GLY A 5 -7.23 -7.49 -26.25
C GLY A 5 -8.28 -7.55 -25.14
N LYS A 6 -9.29 -8.42 -25.28
CA LYS A 6 -10.36 -8.54 -24.30
C LYS A 6 -9.78 -9.08 -23.00
N GLY A 7 -9.36 -8.19 -22.10
CA GLY A 7 -9.12 -8.52 -20.71
C GLY A 7 -10.40 -9.09 -20.09
N SER A 8 -10.26 -10.04 -19.16
CA SER A 8 -11.40 -10.52 -18.40
C SER A 8 -11.86 -9.43 -17.43
N SER A 9 -13.00 -8.81 -17.74
CA SER A 9 -13.65 -7.81 -16.89
C SER A 9 -14.79 -8.45 -16.09
N TRP A 10 -14.95 -8.03 -14.83
CA TRP A 10 -15.95 -8.57 -13.90
C TRP A 10 -16.69 -7.45 -13.20
N ASN A 11 -18.00 -7.65 -13.01
CA ASN A 11 -18.82 -6.81 -12.13
C ASN A 11 -18.63 -7.25 -10.67
N LEU A 12 -18.50 -6.29 -9.76
CA LEU A 12 -18.49 -6.56 -8.32
C LEU A 12 -19.88 -7.01 -7.84
N LEU A 13 -19.98 -8.23 -7.32
CA LEU A 13 -21.11 -8.68 -6.50
C LEU A 13 -20.57 -8.84 -5.08
N VAL A 14 -21.03 -8.03 -4.12
CA VAL A 14 -20.44 -8.00 -2.77
C VAL A 14 -21.48 -7.85 -1.66
N ASP A 15 -21.26 -8.57 -0.58
CA ASP A 15 -22.00 -8.56 0.69
C ASP A 15 -21.80 -7.24 1.47
N THR A 16 -22.76 -6.84 2.31
CA THR A 16 -22.91 -5.43 2.76
C THR A 16 -22.21 -5.01 4.06
N ASP A 17 -21.66 -5.93 4.86
CA ASP A 17 -21.44 -5.66 6.30
C ASP A 17 -19.99 -5.41 6.74
N ALA A 18 -19.12 -4.89 5.86
CA ALA A 18 -17.73 -4.57 6.24
C ALA A 18 -17.65 -3.33 7.15
N LYS A 19 -17.18 -3.48 8.40
CA LYS A 19 -16.84 -2.37 9.29
C LYS A 19 -15.68 -1.55 8.71
N VAL A 20 -15.77 -0.23 8.81
CA VAL A 20 -14.67 0.69 8.47
C VAL A 20 -13.49 0.38 9.41
N LYS A 21 -12.35 -0.03 8.85
CA LYS A 21 -11.13 -0.23 9.63
C LYS A 21 -10.64 1.12 10.14
N SER A 22 -10.31 1.22 11.43
CA SER A 22 -9.58 2.36 11.97
C SER A 22 -8.24 2.52 11.25
N PHE A 23 -7.90 3.74 10.87
CA PHE A 23 -6.65 4.02 10.16
C PHE A 23 -5.51 4.32 11.13
N ASP A 24 -4.39 3.62 11.01
CA ASP A 24 -3.23 3.78 11.88
C ASP A 24 -2.23 4.77 11.25
N PHE A 25 -2.39 6.05 11.59
CA PHE A 25 -1.50 7.11 11.11
C PHE A 25 -0.07 6.99 11.64
N LEU A 26 0.13 6.44 12.85
CA LEU A 26 1.47 6.24 13.41
C LEU A 26 2.26 5.28 12.54
N LYS A 27 1.65 4.12 12.24
CA LYS A 27 2.24 3.12 11.35
C LYS A 27 2.51 3.71 9.96
N LEU A 28 1.54 4.43 9.40
CA LEU A 28 1.69 5.01 8.07
C LEU A 28 2.84 6.04 8.00
N PHE A 29 2.92 6.96 8.96
CA PHE A 29 3.99 7.96 8.96
C PHE A 29 5.35 7.32 9.20
N LYS A 30 5.44 6.27 10.01
CA LYS A 30 6.67 5.50 10.14
C LYS A 30 7.10 4.86 8.81
N GLU A 31 6.18 4.18 8.12
CA GLU A 31 6.45 3.60 6.79
C GLU A 31 6.88 4.69 5.79
N ASN A 32 6.08 5.73 5.61
CA ASN A 32 6.33 6.73 4.56
C ASN A 32 7.52 7.65 4.86
N LEU A 33 7.65 8.13 6.10
CA LEU A 33 8.69 9.12 6.44
C LEU A 33 10.03 8.45 6.73
N ILE A 34 10.03 7.38 7.52
CA ILE A 34 11.27 6.71 7.93
C ILE A 34 11.70 5.67 6.90
N GLU A 35 10.82 4.73 6.56
CA GLU A 35 11.23 3.59 5.71
C GLU A 35 11.34 3.98 4.23
N HIS A 36 10.44 4.83 3.73
CA HIS A 36 10.48 5.25 2.32
C HIS A 36 11.31 6.52 2.11
N GLY A 37 11.63 7.26 3.17
CA GLY A 37 12.38 8.52 3.08
C GLY A 37 11.64 9.60 2.30
N HIS A 38 10.30 9.62 2.32
CA HIS A 38 9.51 10.66 1.63
C HIS A 38 9.70 12.04 2.24
N LEU A 39 10.29 12.12 3.43
CA LEU A 39 10.73 13.35 4.05
C LEU A 39 11.97 13.05 4.88
N LYS A 40 12.99 13.92 4.84
CA LYS A 40 14.23 13.69 5.59
C LYS A 40 14.16 14.27 7.00
N SER A 41 14.89 13.67 7.94
CA SER A 41 14.91 14.08 9.34
C SER A 41 15.38 15.50 9.54
N GLU A 42 16.28 16.04 8.69
CA GLU A 42 16.74 17.42 8.80
C GLU A 42 15.63 18.47 8.62
N TYR A 43 14.51 18.10 7.98
CA TYR A 43 13.39 19.02 7.74
C TYR A 43 12.30 18.94 8.80
N VAL A 44 12.19 17.82 9.51
CA VAL A 44 11.14 17.56 10.51
C VAL A 44 11.68 16.74 11.70
N PRO A 45 12.70 17.26 12.40
CA PRO A 45 13.44 16.48 13.39
C PRO A 45 12.57 16.00 14.55
N LEU A 46 11.66 16.85 15.05
CA LEU A 46 10.80 16.52 16.20
C LEU A 46 9.81 15.40 15.87
N LEU A 47 9.24 15.42 14.65
CA LEU A 47 8.39 14.33 14.19
C LEU A 47 9.18 13.03 14.02
N PHE A 48 10.42 13.10 13.52
CA PHE A 48 11.28 11.92 13.38
C PHE A 48 11.65 11.29 14.73
N ASP A 49 11.97 12.11 15.72
CA ASP A 49 12.26 11.67 17.08
C ASP A 49 11.07 10.92 17.68
N PHE A 50 9.86 11.50 17.56
CA PHE A 50 8.63 10.84 17.98
C PHE A 50 8.39 9.50 17.26
N LEU A 51 8.51 9.46 15.93
CA LEU A 51 8.26 8.23 15.16
C LEU A 51 9.30 7.12 15.43
N ASN A 52 10.51 7.50 15.82
CA ASN A 52 11.57 6.60 16.30
C ASN A 52 11.45 6.25 17.79
N GLN A 53 10.42 6.75 18.47
CA GLN A 53 10.17 6.52 19.90
C GLN A 53 11.30 7.03 20.81
N THR A 54 12.04 8.06 20.37
CA THR A 54 13.04 8.71 21.24
C THR A 54 12.39 9.69 22.21
N ASN A 55 11.23 10.27 21.82
CA ASN A 55 10.42 11.16 22.64
C ASN A 55 8.97 10.66 22.73
N THR A 56 8.30 11.00 23.83
CA THR A 56 6.86 10.81 23.98
C THR A 56 6.06 11.83 23.16
N PHE A 57 4.75 11.60 23.02
CA PHE A 57 3.83 12.53 22.36
C PHE A 57 3.84 13.89 23.08
N GLU A 58 3.77 13.87 24.41
CA GLU A 58 3.69 15.06 25.27
C GLU A 58 4.97 15.88 25.21
N GLU A 59 6.14 15.23 25.28
CA GLU A 59 7.44 15.90 25.16
C GLU A 59 7.60 16.55 23.78
N THR A 60 7.27 15.81 22.72
CA THR A 60 7.37 16.31 21.34
C THR A 60 6.43 17.48 21.11
N LEU A 61 5.19 17.39 21.59
CA LEU A 61 4.20 18.47 21.44
C LEU A 61 4.62 19.73 22.20
N SER A 62 5.08 19.57 23.45
CA SER A 62 5.58 20.68 24.28
C SER A 62 6.75 21.40 23.60
N GLU A 63 7.70 20.66 23.05
CA GLU A 63 8.84 21.23 22.33
C GLU A 63 8.41 22.01 21.08
N ILE A 64 7.48 21.46 20.28
CA ILE A 64 6.93 22.18 19.12
C ILE A 64 6.26 23.49 19.55
N GLU A 65 5.51 23.48 20.65
CA GLU A 65 4.81 24.67 21.15
C GLU A 65 5.77 25.74 21.69
N ASN A 66 6.84 25.34 22.36
CA ASN A 66 7.89 26.25 22.80
C ASN A 66 8.60 26.91 21.60
N GLN A 67 8.92 26.11 20.56
CA GLN A 67 9.55 26.64 19.34
C GLN A 67 8.62 27.59 18.57
N LEU A 68 7.32 27.29 18.50
CA LEU A 68 6.33 28.18 17.89
C LEU A 68 6.25 29.55 18.59
N GLN A 69 6.37 29.59 19.93
CA GLN A 69 6.39 30.85 20.68
C GLN A 69 7.62 31.72 20.38
N SER A 70 8.74 31.09 20.01
CA SER A 70 9.97 31.78 19.62
C SER A 70 9.98 32.32 18.17
N ASN A 71 8.86 32.22 17.44
CA ASN A 71 8.66 32.69 16.06
C ASN A 71 9.61 32.08 15.00
N GLN A 72 10.16 30.89 15.24
CA GLN A 72 10.95 30.19 14.23
C GLN A 72 10.06 29.32 13.33
N ASN A 73 10.28 29.37 12.01
CA ASN A 73 9.70 28.51 10.96
C ASN A 73 8.31 27.91 11.27
N THR A 74 7.30 28.79 11.38
CA THR A 74 5.98 28.43 11.90
C THR A 74 5.25 27.37 11.08
N ILE A 75 5.44 27.35 9.76
CA ILE A 75 4.74 26.42 8.87
C ILE A 75 5.24 24.99 9.07
N VAL A 76 6.55 24.76 9.10
CA VAL A 76 7.12 23.41 9.28
C VAL A 76 6.84 22.86 10.68
N LEU A 77 6.80 23.73 11.70
CA LEU A 77 6.40 23.33 13.05
C LEU A 77 4.90 22.96 13.13
N ASN A 78 4.03 23.73 12.48
CA ASN A 78 2.60 23.40 12.39
C ASN A 78 2.37 22.09 11.65
N LEU A 79 3.10 21.84 10.57
CA LEU A 79 3.09 20.57 9.84
C LEU A 79 3.41 19.40 10.78
N GLN A 80 4.52 19.48 11.52
CA GLN A 80 4.91 18.43 12.48
C GLN A 80 3.87 18.23 13.58
N LYS A 81 3.34 19.33 14.16
CA LYS A 81 2.28 19.30 15.17
C LYS A 81 1.03 18.59 14.67
N ASN A 82 0.61 18.88 13.44
CA ASN A 82 -0.59 18.29 12.86
C ASN A 82 -0.38 16.81 12.49
N CYS A 83 0.81 16.42 12.00
CA CYS A 83 1.16 15.01 11.84
C CYS A 83 1.13 14.26 13.18
N LEU A 84 1.69 14.85 14.24
CA LEU A 84 1.70 14.27 15.57
C LEU A 84 0.26 14.05 16.09
N LYS A 85 -0.60 15.06 15.98
CA LYS A 85 -2.03 14.97 16.36
C LYS A 85 -2.75 13.83 15.66
N LEU A 86 -2.50 13.58 14.37
CA LEU A 86 -3.13 12.49 13.62
C LEU A 86 -2.84 11.10 14.19
N THR A 87 -1.79 10.93 14.98
CA THR A 87 -1.46 9.65 15.62
C THR A 87 -2.30 9.34 16.87
N VAL A 88 -3.10 10.30 17.34
CA VAL A 88 -4.03 10.11 18.47
C VAL A 88 -5.19 9.21 18.05
N LYS A 89 -5.45 8.14 18.83
CA LYS A 89 -6.40 7.08 18.46
C LYS A 89 -7.86 7.52 18.55
N GLU A 90 -8.13 8.52 19.36
CA GLU A 90 -9.47 8.99 19.73
C GLU A 90 -10.05 10.05 18.77
N LEU A 91 -9.35 10.38 17.68
CA LEU A 91 -9.84 11.38 16.71
C LEU A 91 -11.06 10.88 15.95
N THR A 92 -12.05 11.77 15.80
CA THR A 92 -13.18 11.50 14.90
C THR A 92 -12.74 11.58 13.44
N PHE A 93 -13.53 11.01 12.54
CA PHE A 93 -13.27 11.10 11.10
C PHE A 93 -13.18 12.55 10.62
N GLU A 94 -14.08 13.43 11.08
CA GLU A 94 -14.07 14.84 10.65
C GLU A 94 -12.86 15.59 11.20
N ASP A 95 -12.39 15.27 12.42
CA ASP A 95 -11.14 15.82 12.95
C ASP A 95 -9.94 15.40 12.11
N GLN A 96 -9.82 14.11 11.78
CA GLN A 96 -8.74 13.59 10.93
C GLN A 96 -8.71 14.29 9.56
N LYS A 97 -9.88 14.43 8.93
CA LYS A 97 -10.04 15.11 7.65
C LYS A 97 -9.69 16.59 7.73
N GLN A 98 -10.06 17.28 8.80
CA GLN A 98 -9.73 18.68 9.00
C GLN A 98 -8.22 18.87 9.19
N ILE A 99 -7.58 18.05 10.02
CA ILE A 99 -6.13 18.09 10.24
C ILE A 99 -5.37 17.80 8.93
N LEU A 100 -5.81 16.81 8.14
CA LEU A 100 -5.18 16.51 6.84
C LEU A 100 -5.30 17.66 5.84
N LYS A 101 -6.41 18.41 5.84
CA LYS A 101 -6.53 19.62 5.01
C LYS A 101 -5.57 20.72 5.43
N GLU A 102 -5.33 20.87 6.74
CA GLU A 102 -4.34 21.82 7.25
C GLU A 102 -2.92 21.41 6.84
N ILE A 103 -2.58 20.12 6.97
CA ILE A 103 -1.32 19.56 6.47
C ILE A 103 -1.15 19.81 4.97
N ASP A 104 -2.17 19.51 4.15
CA ASP A 104 -2.10 19.76 2.69
C ASP A 104 -1.90 21.24 2.37
N LYS A 105 -2.58 22.14 3.10
CA LYS A 105 -2.41 23.60 2.96
C LYS A 105 -0.97 24.03 3.30
N ASP A 106 -0.43 23.55 4.41
CA ASP A 106 0.95 23.86 4.83
C ASP A 106 1.95 23.34 3.78
N LEU A 107 1.75 22.12 3.28
CA LEU A 107 2.57 21.53 2.22
C LEU A 107 2.51 22.33 0.91
N ASN A 108 1.33 22.76 0.47
CA ASN A 108 1.18 23.60 -0.72
C ASN A 108 1.91 24.96 -0.57
N THR A 109 2.06 25.45 0.66
CA THR A 109 2.76 26.72 0.92
C THR A 109 4.28 26.54 0.82
N ILE A 110 4.83 25.44 1.33
CA ILE A 110 6.30 25.22 1.39
C ILE A 110 6.89 24.54 0.16
N ILE A 111 6.07 23.83 -0.65
CA ILE A 111 6.59 22.97 -1.72
C ILE A 111 7.37 23.73 -2.82
N HIS A 112 7.05 25.02 -3.03
CA HIS A 112 7.77 25.86 -4.00
C HIS A 112 9.23 26.08 -3.62
N ASP A 113 9.49 26.34 -2.34
CA ASP A 113 10.83 26.58 -1.81
C ASP A 113 11.51 25.29 -1.33
N SER A 114 10.74 24.21 -1.20
CA SER A 114 11.19 22.94 -0.65
C SER A 114 10.58 21.75 -1.40
N PRO A 115 11.08 21.44 -2.62
CA PRO A 115 10.56 20.35 -3.44
C PRO A 115 10.62 18.96 -2.79
N GLN A 116 11.46 18.78 -1.77
CA GLN A 116 11.58 17.54 -1.00
C GLN A 116 10.27 17.12 -0.30
N PHE A 117 9.31 18.02 -0.09
CA PHE A 117 8.01 17.69 0.50
C PHE A 117 7.01 17.11 -0.51
N SER A 118 7.37 17.01 -1.80
CA SER A 118 6.45 16.61 -2.87
C SER A 118 5.89 15.20 -2.74
N GLU A 119 6.72 14.22 -2.34
CA GLU A 119 6.24 12.84 -2.12
C GLU A 119 5.36 12.74 -0.87
N PHE A 120 5.73 13.41 0.22
CA PHE A 120 4.88 13.45 1.40
C PHE A 120 3.53 14.13 1.12
N GLN A 121 3.52 15.20 0.32
CA GLN A 121 2.27 15.81 -0.13
C GLN A 121 1.41 14.85 -0.96
N ASN A 122 2.02 14.05 -1.83
CA ASN A 122 1.30 13.03 -2.58
C ASN A 122 0.65 11.98 -1.68
N ASP A 123 1.33 11.58 -0.60
CA ASP A 123 0.76 10.68 0.41
C ASP A 123 -0.45 11.31 1.10
N VAL A 124 -0.30 12.54 1.61
CA VAL A 124 -1.37 13.28 2.30
C VAL A 124 -2.60 13.43 1.40
N LYS A 125 -2.41 13.82 0.14
CA LYS A 125 -3.49 13.90 -0.86
C LYS A 125 -4.16 12.55 -1.10
N GLY A 126 -3.37 11.47 -1.11
CA GLY A 126 -3.88 10.11 -1.23
C GLY A 126 -4.76 9.69 -0.06
N ILE A 127 -4.33 9.97 1.17
CA ILE A 127 -5.11 9.68 2.38
C ILE A 127 -6.38 10.51 2.39
N LEU A 128 -6.29 11.81 2.13
CA LEU A 128 -7.44 12.72 2.11
C LEU A 128 -8.48 12.26 1.09
N THR A 129 -8.04 11.87 -0.12
CA THR A 129 -8.91 11.32 -1.16
C THR A 129 -9.56 10.01 -0.71
N GLY A 130 -8.80 9.10 -0.09
CA GLY A 130 -9.30 7.84 0.43
C GLY A 130 -10.36 8.04 1.53
N LEU A 131 -10.13 8.95 2.47
CA LEU A 131 -11.04 9.25 3.56
C LEU A 131 -12.36 9.80 3.02
N VAL A 132 -12.28 10.79 2.13
CA VAL A 132 -13.47 11.36 1.49
C VAL A 132 -14.28 10.27 0.79
N LYS A 133 -13.63 9.37 0.04
CA LYS A 133 -14.31 8.27 -0.68
C LYS A 133 -14.93 7.23 0.26
N GLN A 134 -14.27 6.86 1.35
CA GLN A 134 -14.84 5.91 2.31
C GLN A 134 -16.13 6.41 2.97
N ASN A 135 -16.27 7.73 3.15
CA ASN A 135 -17.48 8.33 3.72
C ASN A 135 -18.63 8.51 2.73
N VAL A 136 -18.40 8.35 1.42
CA VAL A 136 -19.49 8.33 0.43
C VAL A 136 -20.11 6.93 0.40
N SER A 137 -20.83 6.59 1.48
CA SER A 137 -21.55 5.32 1.59
C SER A 137 -22.59 5.19 0.46
N LYS A 138 -22.59 4.02 -0.19
CA LYS A 138 -23.48 3.59 -1.30
C LYS A 138 -23.08 4.03 -2.72
N GLU A 139 -21.79 4.02 -3.05
CA GLU A 139 -21.47 3.95 -4.47
C GLU A 139 -22.03 2.66 -5.08
N ASN A 140 -22.70 2.81 -6.23
CA ASN A 140 -23.20 1.67 -6.99
C ASN A 140 -22.00 0.96 -7.63
N TYR A 141 -21.47 -0.08 -6.97
CA TYR A 141 -20.31 -0.85 -7.44
C TYR A 141 -20.47 -1.40 -8.87
N ASN A 142 -21.70 -1.44 -9.41
CA ASN A 142 -21.95 -1.75 -10.82
C ASN A 142 -21.30 -0.75 -11.80
N LYS A 143 -20.79 0.38 -11.32
CA LYS A 143 -20.01 1.36 -12.12
C LYS A 143 -18.52 1.04 -12.17
N PHE A 144 -18.06 0.07 -11.37
CA PHE A 144 -16.67 -0.34 -11.31
C PHE A 144 -16.45 -1.67 -11.98
N THR A 145 -15.29 -1.81 -12.61
CA THR A 145 -14.82 -3.07 -13.18
C THR A 145 -13.51 -3.45 -12.54
N ILE A 146 -13.31 -4.75 -12.32
CA ILE A 146 -12.00 -5.30 -11.94
C ILE A 146 -11.38 -5.94 -13.17
N GLU A 147 -10.20 -5.47 -13.54
CA GLU A 147 -9.44 -5.93 -14.70
C GLU A 147 -8.09 -6.51 -14.28
N ASP A 148 -7.71 -7.60 -14.93
CA ASP A 148 -6.35 -8.12 -14.92
C ASP A 148 -5.70 -7.81 -16.26
N THR A 149 -4.83 -6.81 -16.26
CA THR A 149 -4.34 -6.13 -17.46
C THR A 149 -2.81 -6.13 -17.54
N ASP A 150 -2.32 -6.28 -18.76
CA ASP A 150 -0.93 -6.04 -19.19
C ASP A 150 -0.87 -4.86 -20.18
N HIS A 151 -1.94 -4.07 -20.27
CA HIS A 151 -1.98 -2.93 -21.16
C HIS A 151 -0.97 -1.88 -20.69
N TYR A 152 -0.03 -1.53 -21.57
CA TYR A 152 1.09 -0.65 -21.23
C TYR A 152 0.66 0.68 -20.62
N MET A 153 -0.44 1.30 -21.09
CA MET A 153 -0.94 2.55 -20.50
C MET A 153 -1.41 2.36 -19.06
N ASP A 154 -2.07 1.24 -18.74
CA ASP A 154 -2.55 1.00 -17.37
C ASP A 154 -1.35 0.81 -16.44
N LEU A 155 -0.31 0.10 -16.91
CA LEU A 155 0.91 -0.12 -16.15
C LEU A 155 1.68 1.19 -15.91
N PHE A 156 1.84 2.04 -16.95
CA PHE A 156 2.47 3.36 -16.81
C PHE A 156 1.67 4.30 -15.90
N LEU A 157 0.35 4.31 -16.02
CA LEU A 157 -0.53 5.20 -15.26
C LEU A 157 -0.90 4.64 -13.87
N SER A 158 -0.50 3.41 -13.56
CA SER A 158 -0.89 2.70 -12.34
C SER A 158 -0.59 3.49 -11.06
N GLY A 159 0.54 4.20 -10.98
CA GLY A 159 0.81 5.09 -9.84
C GLY A 159 0.33 6.52 -10.03
N THR A 160 0.16 7.00 -11.28
CA THR A 160 -0.29 8.37 -11.54
C THR A 160 -1.78 8.56 -11.28
N GLU A 161 -2.61 7.59 -11.65
CA GLU A 161 -4.06 7.64 -11.44
C GLU A 161 -4.46 7.27 -10.01
N VAL A 162 -3.63 6.48 -9.32
CA VAL A 162 -3.86 6.01 -7.96
C VAL A 162 -2.88 6.66 -6.99
N ALA A 163 -3.40 7.52 -6.12
CA ALA A 163 -2.61 8.27 -5.16
C ALA A 163 -1.87 7.37 -4.13
N GLY A 164 -0.80 7.92 -3.54
CA GLY A 164 0.06 7.22 -2.58
C GLY A 164 1.11 6.30 -3.21
N SER A 165 1.20 6.25 -4.55
CA SER A 165 2.29 5.57 -5.23
C SER A 165 3.45 6.53 -5.54
N CYS A 166 4.69 6.08 -5.32
CA CYS A 166 5.91 6.78 -5.75
C CYS A 166 6.19 6.60 -7.25
N LEU A 167 5.55 5.64 -7.91
CA LEU A 167 5.80 5.27 -9.31
C LEU A 167 4.84 6.02 -10.25
N ARG A 168 5.09 7.32 -10.42
CA ARG A 168 4.21 8.23 -11.17
C ARG A 168 4.97 8.84 -12.34
N ILE A 169 4.38 8.89 -13.54
CA ILE A 169 5.05 9.44 -14.73
C ILE A 169 5.51 10.90 -14.56
N ASN A 170 4.92 11.64 -13.63
CA ASN A 170 5.24 13.01 -13.27
C ASN A 170 5.92 13.16 -11.88
N GLY A 171 6.32 12.04 -11.26
CA GLY A 171 7.07 12.01 -10.01
C GLY A 171 8.58 12.03 -10.21
N ASP A 172 9.35 11.79 -9.14
CA ASP A 172 10.81 11.75 -9.21
C ASP A 172 11.30 10.62 -10.15
N PRO A 173 12.10 10.93 -11.19
CA PRO A 173 12.69 9.95 -12.10
C PRO A 173 13.45 8.81 -11.40
N SER A 174 14.01 9.06 -10.21
CA SER A 174 14.76 8.08 -9.42
C SER A 174 13.89 6.88 -9.01
N PHE A 175 12.59 7.10 -8.78
CA PHE A 175 11.61 6.05 -8.50
C PHE A 175 11.05 5.43 -9.80
N ASN A 176 10.93 6.22 -10.87
CA ASN A 176 10.29 5.78 -12.12
C ASN A 176 11.11 4.82 -12.98
N LYS A 177 12.42 4.68 -12.73
CA LYS A 177 13.26 3.72 -13.48
C LYS A 177 12.75 2.27 -13.41
N CYS A 178 12.03 1.91 -12.34
CA CYS A 178 11.42 0.58 -12.19
C CYS A 178 10.06 0.44 -12.90
N LEU A 179 9.43 1.55 -13.32
CA LEU A 179 8.14 1.52 -14.03
C LEU A 179 8.27 0.80 -15.38
N ILE A 180 9.44 0.91 -16.02
CA ILE A 180 9.78 0.20 -17.25
C ILE A 180 9.68 -1.31 -17.06
N ALA A 181 10.11 -1.84 -15.91
CA ALA A 181 10.00 -3.28 -15.63
C ALA A 181 8.56 -3.76 -15.53
N TYR A 182 7.62 -2.92 -15.12
CA TYR A 182 6.21 -3.31 -15.08
C TYR A 182 5.64 -3.53 -16.48
N VAL A 183 6.11 -2.74 -17.44
CA VAL A 183 5.61 -2.75 -18.82
C VAL A 183 6.28 -3.85 -19.64
N PHE A 184 7.59 -4.01 -19.52
CA PHE A 184 8.34 -4.92 -20.38
C PHE A 184 8.48 -6.33 -19.81
N ASP A 185 8.28 -6.51 -18.50
CA ASP A 185 8.39 -7.83 -17.91
C ASP A 185 7.04 -8.53 -17.80
N GLY A 186 6.83 -9.52 -18.66
CA GLY A 186 5.58 -10.29 -18.75
C GLY A 186 5.23 -11.07 -17.47
N LYS A 187 6.12 -11.16 -16.48
CA LYS A 187 5.80 -11.74 -15.17
C LYS A 187 4.96 -10.80 -14.31
N ASN A 188 4.91 -9.51 -14.64
CA ASN A 188 4.12 -8.50 -13.96
C ASN A 188 2.75 -8.36 -14.65
N ARG A 189 1.70 -8.30 -13.84
CA ARG A 189 0.35 -7.92 -14.27
C ARG A 189 -0.23 -6.92 -13.29
N LEU A 190 -1.15 -6.10 -13.75
CA LEU A 190 -1.89 -5.16 -12.92
C LEU A 190 -3.29 -5.71 -12.67
N LEU A 191 -3.67 -5.83 -11.39
CA LEU A 191 -5.07 -5.92 -11.00
C LEU A 191 -5.57 -4.50 -10.74
N ALA A 192 -6.47 -4.01 -11.58
CA ALA A 192 -6.98 -2.64 -11.55
C ALA A 192 -8.48 -2.63 -11.31
N VAL A 193 -8.93 -1.78 -10.37
CA VAL A 193 -10.32 -1.36 -10.29
C VAL A 193 -10.45 -0.08 -11.10
N LYS A 194 -11.32 -0.08 -12.11
CA LYS A 194 -11.55 1.07 -12.98
C LYS A 194 -12.97 1.62 -12.84
N ASP A 195 -13.11 2.93 -12.93
CA ASP A 195 -14.39 3.60 -13.04
C ASP A 195 -14.98 3.53 -14.45
N LYS A 196 -16.19 4.09 -14.62
CA LYS A 196 -16.91 4.13 -15.90
C LYS A 196 -16.16 4.85 -17.03
N ASP A 197 -15.21 5.71 -16.69
CA ASP A 197 -14.40 6.47 -17.64
C ASP A 197 -13.07 5.74 -17.95
N GLY A 198 -12.84 4.57 -17.33
CA GLY A 198 -11.66 3.73 -17.51
C GLY A 198 -10.49 4.11 -16.63
N LYS A 199 -10.66 5.07 -15.70
CA LYS A 199 -9.60 5.53 -14.81
C LYS A 199 -9.40 4.53 -13.66
N ILE A 200 -8.15 4.23 -13.33
CA ILE A 200 -7.80 3.34 -12.22
C ILE A 200 -8.05 4.08 -10.90
N ILE A 201 -8.89 3.49 -10.04
CA ILE A 201 -9.23 4.04 -8.71
C ILE A 201 -8.61 3.24 -7.56
N ALA A 202 -8.30 1.96 -7.81
CA ALA A 202 -7.55 1.11 -6.89
C ALA A 202 -6.76 0.07 -7.70
N ARG A 203 -5.67 -0.43 -7.14
CA ARG A 203 -4.84 -1.42 -7.83
C ARG A 203 -4.04 -2.31 -6.89
N SER A 204 -3.56 -3.42 -7.42
CA SER A 204 -2.41 -4.17 -6.89
C SER A 204 -1.60 -4.76 -8.05
N LEU A 205 -0.30 -4.96 -7.83
CA LEU A 205 0.54 -5.69 -8.78
C LEU A 205 0.52 -7.18 -8.46
N LEU A 206 0.35 -7.97 -9.50
CA LEU A 206 0.38 -9.42 -9.45
C LEU A 206 1.64 -9.91 -10.17
N ARG A 207 2.41 -10.79 -9.53
CA ARG A 207 3.72 -11.21 -10.04
C ARG A 207 3.94 -12.70 -9.92
N ILE A 208 4.61 -13.28 -10.92
CA ILE A 208 5.18 -14.62 -10.77
C ILE A 208 6.56 -14.48 -10.14
N LEU A 209 6.76 -15.14 -9.00
CA LEU A 209 8.04 -15.26 -8.31
C LEU A 209 8.47 -16.73 -8.22
N TRP A 210 9.68 -16.97 -7.75
CA TRP A 210 10.24 -18.30 -7.56
C TRP A 210 10.38 -18.65 -6.09
N ASP A 211 9.82 -19.78 -5.66
CA ASP A 211 10.19 -20.40 -4.40
C ASP A 211 11.38 -21.34 -4.66
N ASP A 212 12.55 -20.96 -4.18
CA ASP A 212 13.77 -21.73 -4.41
C ASP A 212 13.85 -23.01 -3.56
N LYS A 213 13.13 -23.09 -2.44
CA LYS A 213 13.13 -24.29 -1.60
C LYS A 213 12.24 -25.37 -2.20
N GLU A 214 11.06 -24.98 -2.65
CA GLU A 214 10.05 -25.88 -3.26
C GLU A 214 10.26 -26.06 -4.77
N LYS A 215 11.21 -25.31 -5.37
CA LYS A 215 11.53 -25.31 -6.80
C LYS A 215 10.29 -25.15 -7.68
N LYS A 216 9.40 -24.21 -7.31
CA LYS A 216 8.13 -23.98 -8.01
C LYS A 216 7.83 -22.49 -8.14
N PRO A 217 7.09 -22.08 -9.21
CA PRO A 217 6.59 -20.73 -9.30
C PRO A 217 5.48 -20.48 -8.27
N ILE A 218 5.41 -19.25 -7.79
CA ILE A 218 4.31 -18.77 -6.96
C ILE A 218 3.74 -17.49 -7.54
N LEU A 219 2.49 -17.19 -7.20
CA LEU A 219 1.85 -15.93 -7.53
C LEU A 219 1.92 -15.03 -6.29
N PHE A 220 2.44 -13.82 -6.44
CA PHE A 220 2.52 -12.82 -5.38
C PHE A 220 1.64 -11.63 -5.73
N MET A 221 0.74 -11.25 -4.83
CA MET A 221 -0.04 -10.03 -4.93
C MET A 221 0.54 -8.99 -3.97
N GLY A 222 0.98 -7.86 -4.52
CA GLY A 222 1.52 -6.74 -3.75
C GLY A 222 0.43 -6.01 -2.95
N ARG A 223 0.85 -5.01 -2.19
CA ARG A 223 -0.08 -4.15 -1.45
C ARG A 223 -1.11 -3.51 -2.38
N VAL A 224 -2.29 -3.26 -1.82
CA VAL A 224 -3.35 -2.53 -2.52
C VAL A 224 -3.10 -1.03 -2.38
N TYR A 225 -3.27 -0.30 -3.48
CA TYR A 225 -3.26 1.15 -3.54
C TYR A 225 -4.66 1.67 -3.92
N PRO A 226 -5.09 2.84 -3.41
CA PRO A 226 -4.40 3.61 -2.36
C PRO A 226 -4.40 2.85 -1.02
N SER A 227 -3.54 3.25 -0.07
CA SER A 227 -3.48 2.62 1.26
C SER A 227 -4.82 2.62 1.99
N LEU A 228 -5.64 3.64 1.71
CA LEU A 228 -6.99 3.75 2.21
C LEU A 228 -7.98 3.51 1.06
N VAL A 229 -8.30 2.24 0.84
CA VAL A 229 -9.24 1.76 -0.17
C VAL A 229 -10.52 1.29 0.50
N ASP A 230 -11.65 1.32 -0.22
CA ASP A 230 -12.88 0.66 0.22
C ASP A 230 -12.61 -0.85 0.42
N PRO A 231 -12.89 -1.43 1.60
CA PRO A 231 -12.66 -2.85 1.88
C PRO A 231 -13.29 -3.81 0.86
N LYS A 232 -14.39 -3.42 0.20
CA LYS A 232 -15.04 -4.24 -0.83
C LYS A 232 -14.26 -4.26 -2.14
N LEU A 233 -13.66 -3.12 -2.51
CA LEU A 233 -12.77 -3.05 -3.67
C LEU A 233 -11.48 -3.84 -3.39
N GLU A 234 -10.94 -3.72 -2.18
CA GLU A 234 -9.80 -4.53 -1.72
C GLU A 234 -10.10 -6.03 -1.81
N GLN A 235 -11.22 -6.48 -1.23
CA GLN A 235 -11.64 -7.86 -1.28
C GLN A 235 -11.87 -8.35 -2.72
N GLY A 236 -12.46 -7.50 -3.58
CA GLY A 236 -12.66 -7.83 -5.00
C GLY A 236 -11.34 -8.09 -5.73
N LEU A 237 -10.28 -7.32 -5.44
CA LEU A 237 -8.94 -7.56 -5.98
C LEU A 237 -8.35 -8.89 -5.48
N VAL A 238 -8.50 -9.18 -4.18
CA VAL A 238 -8.04 -10.45 -3.58
C VAL A 238 -8.77 -11.64 -4.17
N ASP A 239 -10.09 -11.58 -4.30
CA ASP A 239 -10.91 -12.65 -4.88
C ASP A 239 -10.51 -12.91 -6.35
N PHE A 240 -10.24 -11.84 -7.10
CA PHE A 240 -9.72 -11.97 -8.46
C PHE A 240 -8.36 -12.68 -8.45
N ALA A 241 -7.42 -12.27 -7.60
CA ALA A 241 -6.10 -12.89 -7.48
C ALA A 241 -6.22 -14.38 -7.12
N VAL A 242 -7.12 -14.75 -6.21
CA VAL A 242 -7.40 -16.15 -5.85
C VAL A 242 -7.92 -16.94 -7.05
N LYS A 243 -8.87 -16.39 -7.82
CA LYS A 243 -9.37 -17.02 -9.05
C LYS A 243 -8.25 -17.23 -10.07
N ARG A 244 -7.36 -16.24 -10.23
CA ARG A 244 -6.21 -16.34 -11.12
C ARG A 244 -5.23 -17.41 -10.66
N ALA A 245 -4.91 -17.45 -9.37
CA ALA A 245 -4.05 -18.46 -8.77
C ALA A 245 -4.61 -19.89 -8.96
N LYS A 246 -5.92 -20.07 -8.74
CA LYS A 246 -6.63 -21.34 -9.00
C LYS A 246 -6.49 -21.77 -10.46
N LYS A 247 -6.75 -20.87 -11.41
CA LYS A 247 -6.64 -21.14 -12.85
C LYS A 247 -5.21 -21.51 -13.28
N MET A 248 -4.20 -20.93 -12.64
CA MET A 248 -2.79 -21.19 -12.93
C MET A 248 -2.21 -22.36 -12.13
N HIS A 249 -2.98 -22.96 -11.20
CA HIS A 249 -2.51 -23.94 -10.23
C HIS A 249 -1.27 -23.45 -9.44
N LEU A 250 -1.26 -22.18 -9.03
CA LEU A 250 -0.17 -21.56 -8.25
C LEU A 250 -0.62 -21.23 -6.82
N THR A 251 0.32 -21.30 -5.87
CA THR A 251 0.14 -20.71 -4.53
C THR A 251 0.07 -19.19 -4.66
N LEU A 252 -0.90 -18.56 -3.99
CA LEU A 252 -1.01 -17.11 -3.88
C LEU A 252 -0.49 -16.63 -2.53
N LEU A 253 0.45 -15.70 -2.58
CA LEU A 253 1.05 -15.04 -1.42
C LEU A 253 0.70 -13.53 -1.40
N MET A 254 0.55 -12.98 -0.20
CA MET A 254 0.35 -11.55 0.06
C MET A 254 1.03 -11.15 1.37
N GLN A 255 1.31 -9.86 1.58
CA GLN A 255 1.66 -9.36 2.93
C GLN A 255 0.38 -9.07 3.71
N ASP A 256 -0.09 -10.05 4.49
CA ASP A 256 -1.28 -9.92 5.33
C ASP A 256 -1.07 -10.69 6.64
N ALA A 257 -0.75 -9.97 7.71
CA ALA A 257 -0.44 -10.56 9.02
C ALA A 257 -1.60 -11.36 9.62
N THR A 258 -2.83 -11.21 9.12
CA THR A 258 -4.00 -12.00 9.57
C THR A 258 -4.02 -13.41 8.96
N LYS A 259 -3.16 -13.68 7.96
CA LYS A 259 -3.10 -14.94 7.24
C LYS A 259 -1.91 -15.79 7.70
N PRO A 260 -1.96 -17.12 7.47
CA PRO A 260 -0.84 -18.00 7.81
C PRO A 260 0.46 -17.57 7.13
N ARG A 261 1.54 -17.50 7.90
CA ARG A 261 2.85 -17.08 7.38
C ARG A 261 3.40 -18.12 6.40
N TYR A 262 3.92 -17.64 5.27
CA TYR A 262 4.76 -18.41 4.35
C TYR A 262 6.22 -18.25 4.78
N THR A 263 6.89 -19.36 5.09
CA THR A 263 8.23 -19.32 5.70
C THR A 263 9.37 -19.33 4.68
N ASN A 264 9.09 -19.69 3.43
CA ASN A 264 10.13 -19.77 2.41
C ASN A 264 10.34 -18.37 1.78
N PRO A 265 11.58 -17.91 1.63
CA PRO A 265 11.86 -16.71 0.85
C PRO A 265 11.47 -16.95 -0.61
N VAL A 266 10.88 -15.93 -1.23
CA VAL A 266 10.52 -15.97 -2.66
C VAL A 266 11.25 -14.88 -3.41
N PHE A 267 11.71 -15.20 -4.62
CA PHE A 267 12.64 -14.38 -5.37
C PHE A 267 12.04 -13.92 -6.69
N SER A 268 12.33 -12.69 -7.10
CA SER A 268 12.16 -12.32 -8.50
C SER A 268 13.17 -13.08 -9.37
N PHE A 269 12.73 -13.50 -10.56
CA PHE A 269 13.63 -14.04 -11.58
C PHE A 269 14.65 -13.01 -12.09
N GLY A 270 14.46 -11.72 -11.77
CA GLY A 270 15.10 -10.63 -12.47
C GLY A 270 14.37 -10.34 -13.78
N SER A 271 14.61 -9.15 -14.32
CA SER A 271 14.08 -8.73 -15.60
C SER A 271 15.11 -9.03 -16.69
N LEU A 272 14.73 -8.80 -17.95
CA LEU A 272 15.65 -8.91 -19.08
C LEU A 272 16.84 -7.97 -18.89
N ASP A 273 18.00 -8.29 -19.50
CA ASP A 273 19.26 -7.55 -19.30
C ASP A 273 19.15 -6.03 -19.59
N PHE A 274 18.23 -5.62 -20.46
CA PHE A 274 17.98 -4.21 -20.78
C PHE A 274 16.99 -3.51 -19.83
N ILE A 275 16.46 -4.22 -18.82
CA ILE A 275 15.58 -3.72 -17.77
C ILE A 275 16.33 -3.88 -16.44
N PRO A 276 17.26 -2.97 -16.12
CA PRO A 276 18.18 -3.17 -15.02
C PRO A 276 17.53 -3.06 -13.64
N TYR A 277 16.34 -2.48 -13.51
CA TYR A 277 15.73 -2.16 -12.22
C TYR A 277 14.36 -2.78 -12.03
N GLU A 278 14.16 -3.40 -10.87
CA GLU A 278 12.84 -3.83 -10.40
C GLU A 278 12.44 -3.09 -9.14
N TYR A 279 11.12 -3.01 -8.91
CA TYR A 279 10.57 -2.46 -7.69
C TYR A 279 9.57 -3.39 -7.03
N SER A 280 9.62 -3.57 -5.72
CA SER A 280 8.55 -4.18 -4.92
C SER A 280 8.48 -3.55 -3.54
N ASP A 281 7.29 -3.10 -3.12
CA ASP A 281 7.04 -2.62 -1.75
C ASP A 281 7.32 -3.69 -0.69
N SER A 282 7.22 -4.96 -1.09
CA SER A 282 7.37 -6.11 -0.22
C SER A 282 8.80 -6.67 -0.18
N ALA A 283 9.75 -6.03 -0.85
CA ALA A 283 11.15 -6.47 -0.87
C ALA A 283 11.82 -6.25 0.49
N SER A 284 12.63 -7.23 0.92
CA SER A 284 13.32 -7.20 2.24
C SER A 284 14.67 -6.48 2.24
N THR A 285 15.34 -6.35 1.09
CA THR A 285 16.69 -5.76 1.00
C THR A 285 16.65 -4.29 0.62
N SER A 286 16.22 -4.00 -0.60
CA SER A 286 15.96 -2.67 -1.12
C SER A 286 14.72 -2.77 -2.00
N ARG A 287 13.86 -1.76 -1.93
CA ARG A 287 12.66 -1.73 -2.77
C ARG A 287 12.99 -1.55 -4.23
N VAL A 288 14.10 -0.89 -4.53
CA VAL A 288 14.68 -0.75 -5.87
C VAL A 288 15.90 -1.65 -5.94
N THR A 289 15.88 -2.66 -6.80
CA THR A 289 17.03 -3.56 -6.95
C THR A 289 17.55 -3.58 -8.37
N ILE A 290 18.84 -3.89 -8.52
CA ILE A 290 19.41 -4.22 -9.83
C ILE A 290 18.98 -5.65 -10.14
N GLY A 291 17.95 -5.80 -10.96
CA GLY A 291 17.39 -7.08 -11.37
C GLY A 291 16.53 -7.76 -10.29
N LYS A 292 17.13 -8.35 -9.26
CA LYS A 292 16.44 -9.31 -8.37
C LYS A 292 16.10 -8.72 -7.01
N PHE A 293 14.94 -9.06 -6.48
CA PHE A 293 14.56 -8.80 -5.09
C PHE A 293 14.06 -10.08 -4.42
N THR A 294 14.09 -10.08 -3.10
CA THR A 294 13.58 -11.17 -2.26
C THR A 294 12.43 -10.66 -1.39
N ILE A 295 11.43 -11.52 -1.16
CA ILE A 295 10.38 -11.31 -0.17
C ILE A 295 10.54 -12.36 0.92
N ASP A 296 10.99 -11.92 2.10
CA ASP A 296 11.26 -12.80 3.25
C ASP A 296 10.04 -12.99 4.18
N SER A 297 9.01 -12.17 3.98
CA SER A 297 7.78 -12.22 4.76
C SER A 297 6.57 -12.06 3.86
N SER A 298 5.78 -13.13 3.79
CA SER A 298 4.48 -13.14 3.13
C SER A 298 3.58 -14.17 3.83
N ASN A 299 2.33 -14.20 3.42
CA ASN A 299 1.30 -15.04 4.00
C ASN A 299 0.52 -15.74 2.89
N ILE A 300 0.08 -16.96 3.17
CA ILE A 300 -0.65 -17.81 2.23
C ILE A 300 -2.10 -17.33 2.16
N VAL A 301 -2.53 -16.93 0.96
CA VAL A 301 -3.93 -16.58 0.67
C VAL A 301 -4.66 -17.74 0.00
N PHE A 302 -3.96 -18.48 -0.87
CA PHE A 302 -4.48 -19.67 -1.52
C PHE A 302 -3.36 -20.68 -1.82
N SER A 303 -3.65 -21.98 -1.69
CA SER A 303 -2.73 -23.07 -2.05
C SER A 303 -3.48 -24.17 -2.83
N PRO A 304 -3.00 -24.59 -4.02
CA PRO A 304 -3.63 -25.65 -4.82
C PRO A 304 -3.61 -27.02 -4.17
N GLN A 305 -2.55 -27.33 -3.40
CA GLN A 305 -2.38 -28.65 -2.79
C GLN A 305 -3.23 -28.84 -1.53
N GLY A 306 -4.06 -27.86 -1.14
CA GLY A 306 -4.80 -27.90 0.11
C GLY A 306 -3.86 -28.21 1.27
N GLN A 307 -2.73 -27.50 1.37
CA GLN A 307 -1.79 -27.78 2.44
C GLN A 307 -2.35 -27.26 3.76
N ASN A 308 -2.49 -28.21 4.70
CA ASN A 308 -2.29 -28.06 6.13
C ASN A 308 -1.43 -26.83 6.40
N VAL A 309 -2.09 -25.73 6.75
CA VAL A 309 -1.44 -24.63 7.42
C VAL A 309 -0.83 -25.24 8.67
N ILE A 310 0.48 -25.45 8.68
CA ILE A 310 1.21 -25.67 9.92
C ILE A 310 1.10 -24.32 10.63
N GLY A 311 -0.02 -24.11 11.32
CA GLY A 311 -0.02 -23.21 12.45
C GLY A 311 1.12 -23.69 13.33
N THR A 312 1.89 -22.77 13.90
CA THR A 312 2.78 -23.16 14.99
C THR A 312 1.95 -23.99 15.99
N ALA A 313 2.54 -24.97 16.68
CA ALA A 313 1.79 -25.77 17.66
C ALA A 313 0.98 -24.89 18.63
N ALA A 314 1.46 -23.67 18.91
CA ALA A 314 0.76 -22.62 19.64
C ALA A 314 -0.52 -22.09 18.97
N GLN A 315 -0.52 -21.84 17.65
CA GLN A 315 -1.70 -21.37 16.91
C GLN A 315 -2.77 -22.46 16.77
N ILE A 316 -2.35 -23.72 16.65
CA ILE A 316 -3.27 -24.86 16.66
C ILE A 316 -3.89 -25.01 18.06
N GLN A 317 -3.09 -24.87 19.12
CA GLN A 317 -3.58 -24.93 20.49
C GLN A 317 -4.56 -23.79 20.81
N GLU A 318 -4.27 -22.56 20.38
CA GLU A 318 -5.16 -21.41 20.59
C GLU A 318 -6.53 -21.59 19.92
N VAL A 319 -6.57 -22.20 18.73
CA VAL A 319 -7.83 -22.53 18.04
C VAL A 319 -8.57 -23.65 18.77
N LEU A 320 -7.88 -24.69 19.22
CA LEU A 320 -8.48 -25.80 19.98
C LEU A 320 -9.05 -25.33 21.33
N ASP A 321 -8.36 -24.42 22.01
CA ASP A 321 -8.81 -23.85 23.28
C ASP A 321 -10.06 -22.97 23.09
N LYS A 322 -10.13 -22.19 22.00
CA LYS A 322 -11.33 -21.42 21.65
C LYS A 322 -12.53 -22.30 21.28
N ILE A 323 -12.30 -23.48 20.69
CA ILE A 323 -13.37 -24.43 20.37
C ILE A 323 -13.93 -25.08 21.64
N LYS A 324 -13.08 -25.45 22.61
CA LYS A 324 -13.53 -26.02 23.90
C LYS A 324 -14.41 -25.05 24.70
N LEU A 325 -14.08 -23.75 24.66
CA LEU A 325 -14.85 -22.69 25.33
C LEU A 325 -16.25 -22.44 24.76
N ILE A 326 -16.55 -22.93 23.55
CA ILE A 326 -17.88 -22.79 22.91
C ILE A 326 -18.74 -24.04 23.15
N SER A 327 -18.13 -25.14 23.60
CA SER A 327 -18.80 -26.42 23.86
C SER A 327 -19.16 -26.68 25.33
N GLU A 328 -18.94 -25.70 26.21
CA GLU A 328 -19.35 -25.70 27.63
C GLU A 328 -20.39 -24.60 27.88
#